data_AF-A0A953Q4W0-F1
#
_entry.id   AF-A0A953Q4W0-F1
#
_cell.length_a   1.000
_cell.length_b   1.000
_cell.length_c   1.000
_cell.angle_alpha   90.00
_cell.angle_beta   90.00
_cell.angle_gamma   90.00
#
_symmetry.space_group_name_H-M   'P 1'
#
loop_
_entity.id
_entity.type
_entity.pdbx_description
1 polymer ?
#
loop_
_entity_poly.entity_id
_entity_poly.type
_entity_poly.pdbx_seq_one_letter_code
_entity_poly.pdbx_strand_id
1 'polypeptide(L)'
;MKAYKAIFDGIESTLFEVGSRTLSRDQIRAELEPFKHLEGKRFTDDEYYTMLVHIVFYSGFKAQTVTNKLPVIDRHFPIYSVVADYDEHKVQSILNDSQMIRHDGKVRACIRNARAFRDIIGKRGSFRDYVLSLPPAQSDQEIIGLRENFRQLFGFLGERTAFHFMTDIGLPVLKPDRVIERIFKRLALVQNDLTGDPLYVALIQEGRKFAQATAYPIRYVDIVFVSYGQVQAREVGLERGICLETNPSCSRCGAAKYCDYYARGLT
;
A
#
# COMPACT_ATOMS: atom_id res chain seq x y z
N MET A 1 -5.97 16.20 23.17
CA MET A 1 -5.89 15.98 21.71
C MET A 1 -4.48 15.49 21.37
N LYS A 2 -4.32 14.39 20.63
CA LYS A 2 -2.99 13.88 20.24
C LYS A 2 -2.30 14.88 19.29
N ALA A 3 -0.99 15.03 19.41
CA ALA A 3 -0.22 15.99 18.62
C ALA A 3 0.16 15.41 17.24
N TYR A 4 -0.83 15.14 16.37
CA TYR A 4 -0.64 14.45 15.08
C TYR A 4 0.51 15.03 14.24
N LYS A 5 0.55 16.35 14.05
CA LYS A 5 1.62 17.00 13.30
C LYS A 5 2.99 16.74 13.92
N ALA A 6 3.14 16.94 15.22
CA ALA A 6 4.42 16.73 15.91
C ALA A 6 4.87 15.26 15.91
N ILE A 7 3.92 14.32 16.00
CA ILE A 7 4.19 12.88 15.86
C ILE A 7 4.73 12.58 14.46
N PHE A 8 4.05 13.07 13.43
CA PHE A 8 4.45 12.84 12.04
C PHE A 8 5.79 13.49 11.70
N ASP A 9 5.97 14.78 12.05
CA ASP A 9 7.21 15.52 11.83
C ASP A 9 8.41 14.79 12.48
N GLY A 10 8.21 14.23 13.68
CA GLY A 10 9.23 13.44 14.37
C GLY A 10 9.58 12.15 13.64
N ILE A 11 8.57 11.41 13.16
CA ILE A 11 8.76 10.18 12.39
C ILE A 11 9.46 10.45 11.06
N GLU A 12 8.98 11.44 10.30
CA GLU A 12 9.57 11.85 9.02
C GLU A 12 11.01 12.33 9.22
N SER A 13 11.27 13.21 10.19
CA SER A 13 12.61 13.71 10.46
C SER A 13 13.59 12.59 10.82
N THR A 14 13.17 11.62 11.66
CA THR A 14 13.98 10.44 11.97
C THR A 14 14.21 9.58 10.73
N LEU A 15 13.19 9.38 9.87
CA LEU A 15 13.35 8.64 8.61
C LEU A 15 14.45 9.27 7.75
N PHE A 16 14.39 10.59 7.54
CA PHE A 16 15.42 11.31 6.78
C PHE A 16 16.79 11.25 7.45
N GLU A 17 16.87 11.43 8.78
CA GLU A 17 18.14 11.37 9.51
C GLU A 17 18.81 10.00 9.38
N VAL A 18 18.06 8.92 9.63
CA VAL A 18 18.59 7.56 9.56
C VAL A 18 18.90 7.16 8.12
N GLY A 19 17.97 7.40 7.20
CA GLY A 19 18.13 7.08 5.78
C GLY A 19 19.29 7.83 5.15
N SER A 20 19.57 9.06 5.62
CA SER A 20 20.66 9.88 5.08
C SER A 20 22.07 9.36 5.35
N ARG A 21 22.19 8.27 6.12
CA ARG A 21 23.45 7.53 6.32
C ARG A 21 23.81 6.65 5.12
N THR A 22 22.81 6.31 4.30
CA THR A 22 22.97 5.44 3.12
C THR A 22 22.69 6.18 1.82
N LEU A 23 21.70 7.08 1.79
CA LEU A 23 21.32 7.88 0.62
C LEU A 23 21.45 9.39 0.91
N SER A 24 21.52 10.24 -0.10
CA SER A 24 21.40 11.68 0.11
C SER A 24 19.94 12.04 0.49
N ARG A 25 19.75 13.14 1.23
CA ARG A 25 18.39 13.63 1.55
C ARG A 25 17.57 13.95 0.30
N ASP A 26 18.24 14.34 -0.79
CA ASP A 26 17.58 14.62 -2.07
C ASP A 26 17.12 13.34 -2.76
N GLN A 27 17.89 12.26 -2.68
CA GLN A 27 17.48 10.94 -3.15
C GLN A 27 16.24 10.44 -2.38
N ILE A 28 16.25 10.55 -1.06
CA ILE A 28 15.09 10.16 -0.22
C ILE A 28 13.86 11.01 -0.56
N ARG A 29 14.04 12.33 -0.74
CA ARG A 29 12.94 13.22 -1.13
C ARG A 29 12.39 12.84 -2.50
N ALA A 30 13.26 12.58 -3.48
CA ALA A 30 12.85 12.18 -4.82
C ALA A 30 12.08 10.86 -4.81
N GLU A 31 12.48 9.90 -3.97
CA GLU A 31 11.76 8.63 -3.80
C GLU A 31 10.36 8.83 -3.19
N LEU A 32 10.22 9.72 -2.22
CA LEU A 32 8.95 9.95 -1.52
C LEU A 32 8.02 10.94 -2.25
N GLU A 33 8.54 11.76 -3.16
CA GLU A 33 7.80 12.82 -3.84
C GLU A 33 6.59 12.33 -4.65
N PRO A 34 6.66 11.21 -5.42
CA PRO A 34 5.51 10.71 -6.17
C PRO A 34 4.28 10.48 -5.30
N PHE A 35 4.45 10.07 -4.03
CA PHE A 35 3.34 9.79 -3.11
C PHE A 35 2.58 11.04 -2.66
N LYS A 36 3.11 12.24 -2.89
CA LYS A 36 2.39 13.50 -2.68
C LYS A 36 1.45 13.86 -3.84
N HIS A 37 1.53 13.16 -4.95
CA HIS A 37 0.81 13.52 -6.19
C HIS A 37 -0.05 12.37 -6.73
N LEU A 38 -0.31 11.33 -5.91
CA LEU A 38 -1.12 10.18 -6.33
C LEU A 38 -2.63 10.44 -6.22
N GLU A 39 -3.07 11.21 -5.23
CA GLU A 39 -4.50 11.52 -5.05
C GLU A 39 -5.01 12.36 -6.23
N GLY A 40 -6.09 11.91 -6.86
CA GLY A 40 -6.66 12.56 -8.04
C GLY A 40 -5.83 12.42 -9.32
N LYS A 41 -4.68 11.72 -9.29
CA LYS A 41 -3.89 11.45 -10.48
C LYS A 41 -4.70 10.64 -11.48
N ARG A 42 -4.62 11.03 -12.75
CA ARG A 42 -5.21 10.27 -13.85
C ARG A 42 -4.23 9.19 -14.29
N PHE A 43 -4.71 7.96 -14.33
CA PHE A 43 -4.00 6.82 -14.90
C PHE A 43 -4.70 6.35 -16.17
N THR A 44 -3.95 5.69 -17.05
CA THR A 44 -4.51 4.91 -18.15
C THR A 44 -5.09 3.60 -17.63
N ASP A 45 -5.94 2.96 -18.44
CA ASP A 45 -6.52 1.66 -18.08
C ASP A 45 -5.44 0.58 -17.92
N ASP A 46 -4.37 0.65 -18.71
CA ASP A 46 -3.23 -0.25 -18.59
C ASP A 46 -2.43 -0.01 -17.30
N GLU A 47 -2.23 1.25 -16.89
CA GLU A 47 -1.57 1.57 -15.62
C GLU A 47 -2.35 1.02 -14.43
N TYR A 48 -3.68 1.19 -14.42
CA TYR A 48 -4.54 0.59 -13.38
C TYR A 48 -4.42 -0.93 -13.34
N TYR A 49 -4.37 -1.57 -14.52
CA TYR A 49 -4.20 -3.01 -14.61
C TYR A 49 -2.83 -3.47 -14.09
N THR A 50 -1.74 -2.79 -14.49
CA THR A 50 -0.38 -3.07 -14.01
C THR A 50 -0.29 -2.97 -12.49
N MET A 51 -0.88 -1.93 -11.88
CA MET A 51 -0.95 -1.80 -10.42
C MET A 51 -1.65 -3.00 -9.78
N LEU A 52 -2.80 -3.43 -10.32
CA LEU A 52 -3.52 -4.59 -9.82
C LEU A 52 -2.68 -5.87 -9.90
N VAL A 53 -1.98 -6.09 -11.01
CA VAL A 53 -1.06 -7.24 -11.18
C VAL A 53 0.03 -7.23 -10.12
N HIS A 54 0.71 -6.10 -9.92
CA HIS A 54 1.75 -5.97 -8.90
C HIS A 54 1.22 -6.31 -7.51
N ILE A 55 0.04 -5.79 -7.16
CA ILE A 55 -0.61 -6.01 -5.86
C ILE A 55 -1.00 -7.47 -5.65
N VAL A 56 -1.47 -8.17 -6.70
CA VAL A 56 -1.70 -9.61 -6.66
C VAL A 56 -0.42 -10.35 -6.29
N PHE A 57 0.74 -9.97 -6.84
CA PHE A 57 2.02 -10.59 -6.49
C PHE A 57 2.52 -10.20 -5.10
N TYR A 58 2.36 -8.96 -4.65
CA TYR A 58 2.69 -8.54 -3.28
C TYR A 58 1.88 -9.28 -2.22
N SER A 59 0.64 -9.69 -2.52
CA SER A 59 -0.24 -10.41 -1.59
C SER A 59 0.39 -11.74 -1.14
N GLY A 60 0.88 -11.84 0.09
CA GLY A 60 1.45 -13.09 0.64
C GLY A 60 2.92 -13.37 0.26
N PHE A 61 3.63 -12.42 -0.36
CA PHE A 61 5.09 -12.49 -0.54
C PHE A 61 5.79 -11.36 0.22
N LYS A 62 7.10 -11.54 0.49
CA LYS A 62 7.94 -10.45 0.96
C LYS A 62 8.03 -9.39 -0.14
N ALA A 63 7.83 -8.11 0.20
CA ALA A 63 7.82 -7.02 -0.76
C ALA A 63 9.05 -7.04 -1.68
N GLN A 64 10.26 -7.10 -1.09
CA GLN A 64 11.52 -7.17 -1.85
C GLN A 64 11.58 -8.31 -2.88
N THR A 65 11.01 -9.49 -2.55
CA THR A 65 10.98 -10.62 -3.49
C THR A 65 10.19 -10.28 -4.74
N VAL A 66 9.08 -9.53 -4.59
CA VAL A 66 8.23 -9.12 -5.70
C VAL A 66 8.84 -7.93 -6.44
N THR A 67 9.36 -6.92 -5.72
CA THR A 67 10.03 -5.75 -6.31
C THR A 67 11.16 -6.18 -7.26
N ASN A 68 11.99 -7.14 -6.86
CA ASN A 68 13.08 -7.67 -7.71
C ASN A 68 12.60 -8.43 -8.96
N LYS A 69 11.30 -8.77 -9.02
CA LYS A 69 10.68 -9.56 -10.09
C LYS A 69 9.72 -8.74 -10.95
N LEU A 70 9.48 -7.45 -10.65
CA LEU A 70 8.59 -6.60 -11.43
C LEU A 70 8.91 -6.61 -12.93
N PRO A 71 10.18 -6.49 -13.39
CA PRO A 71 10.47 -6.54 -14.84
C PRO A 71 10.02 -7.85 -15.52
N VAL A 72 10.09 -8.97 -14.79
CA VAL A 72 9.65 -10.29 -15.30
C VAL A 72 8.13 -10.39 -15.28
N ILE A 73 7.49 -9.87 -14.23
CA ILE A 73 6.03 -9.80 -14.10
C ILE A 73 5.45 -8.94 -15.23
N ASP A 74 5.98 -7.73 -15.44
CA ASP A 74 5.50 -6.78 -16.47
C ASP A 74 5.65 -7.34 -17.88
N ARG A 75 6.74 -8.06 -18.14
CA ARG A 75 6.93 -8.77 -19.42
C ARG A 75 5.80 -9.77 -19.69
N HIS A 76 5.34 -10.49 -18.67
CA HIS A 76 4.28 -11.49 -18.83
C HIS A 76 2.88 -10.87 -18.83
N PHE A 77 2.69 -9.74 -18.16
CA PHE A 77 1.40 -9.06 -18.01
C PHE A 77 1.43 -7.60 -18.50
N PRO A 78 1.70 -7.34 -19.80
CA PRO A 78 2.02 -6.00 -20.28
C PRO A 78 0.82 -5.04 -20.30
N ILE A 79 -0.33 -5.47 -20.84
CA ILE A 79 -1.55 -4.67 -20.97
C ILE A 79 -2.79 -5.57 -20.85
N TYR A 80 -3.90 -5.03 -20.34
CA TYR A 80 -5.08 -5.86 -20.02
C TYR A 80 -5.68 -6.52 -21.26
N SER A 81 -5.67 -5.83 -22.40
CA SER A 81 -6.29 -6.29 -23.64
C SER A 81 -5.64 -7.57 -24.17
N VAL A 82 -4.31 -7.63 -24.16
CA VAL A 82 -3.52 -8.80 -24.55
C VAL A 82 -3.67 -9.94 -23.53
N VAL A 83 -3.58 -9.62 -22.24
CA VAL A 83 -3.62 -10.63 -21.19
C VAL A 83 -5.01 -11.28 -21.06
N ALA A 84 -6.08 -10.55 -21.38
CA ALA A 84 -7.44 -11.08 -21.33
C ALA A 84 -7.65 -12.28 -22.28
N ASP A 85 -6.86 -12.37 -23.35
CA ASP A 85 -6.90 -13.42 -24.36
C ASP A 85 -5.94 -14.59 -24.07
N TYR A 86 -5.21 -14.55 -22.95
CA TYR A 86 -4.34 -15.66 -22.56
C TYR A 86 -5.14 -16.93 -22.30
N ASP A 87 -4.62 -18.03 -22.86
CA ASP A 87 -5.13 -19.38 -22.73
C ASP A 87 -4.26 -20.23 -21.81
N GLU A 88 -4.58 -21.53 -21.71
CA GLU A 88 -3.84 -22.46 -20.87
C GLU A 88 -2.38 -22.62 -21.32
N HIS A 89 -2.11 -22.60 -22.63
CA HIS A 89 -0.75 -22.69 -23.14
C HIS A 89 0.11 -21.52 -22.65
N LYS A 90 -0.45 -20.30 -22.66
CA LYS A 90 0.23 -19.14 -22.10
C LYS A 90 0.42 -19.25 -20.58
N VAL A 91 -0.55 -19.77 -19.82
CA VAL A 91 -0.37 -20.03 -18.38
C VAL A 91 0.83 -20.94 -18.14
N GLN A 92 0.91 -22.06 -18.84
CA GLN A 92 2.04 -23.00 -18.70
C GLN A 92 3.37 -22.36 -19.11
N SER A 93 3.39 -21.55 -20.17
CA SER A 93 4.57 -20.80 -20.57
C SER A 93 5.08 -19.86 -19.48
N ILE A 94 4.18 -19.11 -18.81
CA ILE A 94 4.53 -18.22 -17.69
C ILE A 94 5.08 -19.01 -16.49
N LEU A 95 4.43 -20.14 -16.15
CA LEU A 95 4.85 -20.99 -15.03
C LEU A 95 6.19 -21.70 -15.27
N ASN A 96 6.55 -21.95 -16.53
CA ASN A 96 7.81 -22.56 -16.89
C ASN A 96 9.00 -21.58 -16.87
N ASP A 97 8.76 -20.26 -16.91
CA ASP A 97 9.81 -19.26 -16.79
C ASP A 97 10.49 -19.36 -15.41
N SER A 98 11.80 -19.63 -15.41
CA SER A 98 12.61 -19.76 -14.19
C SER A 98 12.84 -18.43 -13.48
N GLN A 99 12.66 -17.31 -14.18
CA GLN A 99 12.75 -15.99 -13.60
C GLN A 99 11.44 -15.58 -12.92
N MET A 100 10.32 -16.22 -13.21
CA MET A 100 8.99 -15.82 -12.74
C MET A 100 8.67 -16.33 -11.32
N ILE A 101 7.77 -15.63 -10.63
CA ILE A 101 7.13 -16.16 -9.41
C ILE A 101 6.10 -17.22 -9.84
N ARG A 102 6.47 -18.50 -9.71
CA ARG A 102 5.69 -19.66 -10.16
C ARG A 102 4.51 -19.97 -9.24
N HIS A 103 3.48 -19.12 -9.30
CA HIS A 103 2.26 -19.28 -8.52
C HIS A 103 1.03 -19.32 -9.44
N ASP A 104 0.55 -20.53 -9.77
CA ASP A 104 -0.55 -20.78 -10.70
C ASP A 104 -1.79 -19.92 -10.40
N GLY A 105 -2.27 -19.93 -9.14
CA GLY A 105 -3.45 -19.15 -8.76
C GLY A 105 -3.34 -17.65 -9.04
N LYS A 106 -2.15 -17.05 -8.92
CA LYS A 106 -1.90 -15.62 -9.16
C LYS A 106 -1.81 -15.31 -10.64
N VAL A 107 -1.15 -16.16 -11.42
CA VAL A 107 -1.10 -16.06 -12.88
C VAL A 107 -2.53 -16.08 -13.44
N ARG A 108 -3.33 -17.08 -13.03
CA ARG A 108 -4.74 -17.19 -13.43
C ARG A 108 -5.57 -15.99 -12.95
N ALA A 109 -5.29 -15.46 -11.76
CA ALA A 109 -5.96 -14.26 -11.28
C ALA A 109 -5.66 -13.03 -12.11
N CYS A 110 -4.40 -12.82 -12.54
CA CYS A 110 -4.04 -11.70 -13.41
C CYS A 110 -4.79 -11.77 -14.75
N ILE A 111 -4.99 -12.96 -15.31
CA ILE A 111 -5.77 -13.19 -16.53
C ILE A 111 -7.26 -12.92 -16.30
N ARG A 112 -7.83 -13.45 -15.22
CA ARG A 112 -9.23 -13.15 -14.85
C ARG A 112 -9.45 -11.65 -14.63
N ASN A 113 -8.51 -10.99 -13.98
CA ASN A 113 -8.57 -9.56 -13.71
C ASN A 113 -8.50 -8.75 -15.02
N ALA A 114 -7.65 -9.17 -15.98
CA ALA A 114 -7.59 -8.55 -17.30
C ALA A 114 -8.93 -8.63 -18.06
N ARG A 115 -9.60 -9.78 -17.97
CA ARG A 115 -10.95 -9.97 -18.53
C ARG A 115 -11.98 -9.06 -17.85
N ALA A 116 -11.93 -8.95 -16.53
CA ALA A 116 -12.79 -8.02 -15.78
C ALA A 116 -12.55 -6.55 -16.18
N PHE A 117 -11.29 -6.14 -16.38
CA PHE A 117 -10.94 -4.82 -16.92
C PHE A 117 -11.59 -4.59 -18.30
N ARG A 118 -11.41 -5.54 -19.23
CA ARG A 118 -12.02 -5.47 -20.56
C ARG A 118 -13.53 -5.29 -20.50
N ASP A 119 -14.22 -6.04 -19.63
CA ASP A 119 -15.68 -5.94 -19.47
C ASP A 119 -16.11 -4.61 -18.86
N ILE A 120 -15.38 -4.10 -17.86
CA ILE A 120 -15.65 -2.81 -17.22
C ILE A 120 -15.49 -1.68 -18.23
N ILE A 121 -14.37 -1.65 -18.95
CA ILE A 121 -14.06 -0.63 -19.95
C ILE A 121 -15.09 -0.65 -21.08
N GLY A 122 -15.47 -1.84 -21.56
CA GLY A 122 -16.53 -1.97 -22.57
C GLY A 122 -17.89 -1.41 -22.13
N LYS A 123 -18.21 -1.44 -20.83
CA LYS A 123 -19.48 -0.94 -20.27
C LYS A 123 -19.43 0.52 -19.81
N ARG A 124 -18.26 1.02 -19.41
CA ARG A 124 -18.10 2.31 -18.72
C ARG A 124 -17.25 3.32 -19.49
N GLY A 125 -16.61 2.90 -20.58
CA GLY A 125 -15.70 3.73 -21.39
C GLY A 125 -14.25 3.67 -20.91
N SER A 126 -14.01 3.69 -19.60
CA SER A 126 -12.69 3.50 -19.00
C SER A 126 -12.79 2.92 -17.58
N PHE A 127 -11.69 2.40 -17.04
CA PHE A 127 -11.62 1.99 -15.64
C PHE A 127 -11.71 3.20 -14.69
N ARG A 128 -11.17 4.35 -15.10
CA ARG A 128 -11.33 5.59 -14.33
C ARG A 128 -12.80 5.99 -14.19
N ASP A 129 -13.57 5.97 -15.27
CA ASP A 129 -14.99 6.31 -15.24
C ASP A 129 -15.79 5.31 -14.39
N TYR A 130 -15.37 4.05 -14.39
CA TYR A 130 -15.88 3.07 -13.45
C TYR A 130 -15.61 3.48 -11.99
N VAL A 131 -14.37 3.80 -11.62
CA VAL A 131 -14.03 4.23 -10.26
C VAL A 131 -14.80 5.49 -9.85
N LEU A 132 -14.91 6.48 -10.74
CA LEU A 132 -15.66 7.71 -10.50
C LEU A 132 -17.17 7.50 -10.38
N SER A 133 -17.70 6.38 -10.90
CA SER A 133 -19.11 6.01 -10.72
C SER A 133 -19.41 5.39 -9.35
N LEU A 134 -18.38 5.07 -8.56
CA LEU A 134 -18.53 4.53 -7.22
C LEU A 134 -18.60 5.64 -6.15
N PRO A 135 -19.13 5.36 -4.95
CA PRO A 135 -19.14 6.32 -3.84
C PRO A 135 -17.72 6.81 -3.47
N PRO A 136 -17.55 8.06 -2.99
CA PRO A 136 -16.25 8.73 -2.82
C PRO A 136 -15.42 8.29 -1.60
N ALA A 137 -15.73 7.14 -0.98
CA ALA A 137 -15.05 6.63 0.22
C ALA A 137 -15.05 7.60 1.43
N GLN A 138 -16.06 8.45 1.62
CA GLN A 138 -16.02 9.50 2.65
C GLN A 138 -16.38 8.97 4.04
N SER A 139 -17.39 8.10 4.11
CA SER A 139 -17.87 7.43 5.32
C SER A 139 -17.28 6.03 5.49
N ASP A 140 -17.36 5.51 6.71
CA ASP A 140 -16.90 4.15 7.03
C ASP A 140 -17.61 3.09 6.18
N GLN A 141 -18.91 3.26 5.95
CA GLN A 141 -19.69 2.34 5.11
C GLN A 141 -19.24 2.38 3.64
N GLU A 142 -18.94 3.55 3.10
CA GLU A 142 -18.45 3.67 1.71
C GLU A 142 -17.06 3.07 1.56
N ILE A 143 -16.17 3.29 2.55
CA ILE A 143 -14.83 2.70 2.57
C ILE A 143 -14.91 1.17 2.49
N ILE A 144 -15.75 0.56 3.34
CA ILE A 144 -15.93 -0.90 3.34
C ILE A 144 -16.65 -1.37 2.08
N GLY A 145 -17.69 -0.65 1.63
CA GLY A 145 -18.43 -0.99 0.41
C GLY A 145 -17.55 -1.01 -0.83
N LEU A 146 -16.68 -0.01 -1.00
CA LEU A 146 -15.69 0.03 -2.09
C LEU A 146 -14.72 -1.14 -2.00
N ARG A 147 -14.20 -1.42 -0.80
CA ARG A 147 -13.31 -2.56 -0.60
C ARG A 147 -13.97 -3.86 -1.06
N GLU A 148 -15.21 -4.12 -0.61
CA GLU A 148 -15.93 -5.34 -1.00
C GLU A 148 -16.23 -5.39 -2.49
N ASN A 149 -16.57 -4.25 -3.10
CA ASN A 149 -16.75 -4.17 -4.54
C ASN A 149 -15.49 -4.61 -5.30
N PHE A 150 -14.31 -4.09 -4.95
CA PHE A 150 -13.06 -4.52 -5.59
C PHE A 150 -12.71 -5.99 -5.31
N ARG A 151 -12.99 -6.49 -4.10
CA ARG A 151 -12.77 -7.91 -3.75
C ARG A 151 -13.64 -8.86 -4.56
N GLN A 152 -14.87 -8.47 -4.85
CA GLN A 152 -15.79 -9.27 -5.67
C GLN A 152 -15.40 -9.26 -7.15
N LEU A 153 -14.90 -8.12 -7.64
CA LEU A 153 -14.49 -7.97 -9.03
C LEU A 153 -13.17 -8.67 -9.34
N PHE A 154 -12.20 -8.57 -8.43
CA PHE A 154 -10.82 -8.96 -8.72
C PHE A 154 -10.33 -10.12 -7.88
N GLY A 155 -9.67 -11.03 -8.56
CA GLY A 155 -8.93 -12.12 -7.97
C GLY A 155 -7.79 -11.67 -7.08
N PHE A 156 -7.55 -12.43 -6.01
CA PHE A 156 -6.41 -12.25 -5.09
C PHE A 156 -6.38 -10.89 -4.35
N LEU A 157 -7.50 -10.18 -4.32
CA LEU A 157 -7.72 -9.07 -3.40
C LEU A 157 -8.38 -9.60 -2.11
N GLY A 158 -7.55 -9.90 -1.11
CA GLY A 158 -8.02 -10.10 0.27
C GLY A 158 -8.36 -8.77 0.96
N GLU A 159 -8.79 -8.82 2.21
CA GLU A 159 -9.23 -7.63 2.98
C GLU A 159 -8.24 -6.46 2.93
N ARG A 160 -6.98 -6.68 3.32
CA ARG A 160 -5.94 -5.64 3.32
C ARG A 160 -5.41 -5.33 1.93
N THR A 161 -5.40 -6.34 1.04
CA THR A 161 -4.90 -6.19 -0.33
C THR A 161 -5.84 -5.33 -1.17
N ALA A 162 -7.14 -5.37 -0.93
CA ALA A 162 -8.09 -4.47 -1.59
C ALA A 162 -7.83 -3.00 -1.21
N PHE A 163 -7.54 -2.70 0.07
CA PHE A 163 -7.11 -1.35 0.47
C PHE A 163 -5.79 -0.94 -0.15
N HIS A 164 -4.85 -1.88 -0.38
CA HIS A 164 -3.62 -1.60 -1.12
C HIS A 164 -3.94 -1.09 -2.52
N PHE A 165 -4.84 -1.78 -3.23
CA PHE A 165 -5.27 -1.38 -4.56
C PHE A 165 -5.94 0.00 -4.54
N MET A 166 -6.90 0.23 -3.63
CA MET A 166 -7.55 1.52 -3.47
C MET A 166 -6.54 2.67 -3.25
N THR A 167 -5.54 2.42 -2.41
CA THR A 167 -4.49 3.39 -2.08
C THR A 167 -3.61 3.73 -3.30
N ASP A 168 -3.22 2.73 -4.09
CA ASP A 168 -2.33 2.90 -5.25
C ASP A 168 -3.03 3.52 -6.48
N ILE A 169 -4.34 3.29 -6.63
CA ILE A 169 -5.14 3.93 -7.68
C ILE A 169 -5.54 5.38 -7.34
N GLY A 170 -5.08 5.91 -6.20
CA GLY A 170 -5.25 7.31 -5.80
C GLY A 170 -6.53 7.62 -5.04
N LEU A 171 -7.21 6.61 -4.46
CA LEU A 171 -8.34 6.87 -3.56
C LEU A 171 -7.84 7.38 -2.19
N PRO A 172 -8.58 8.25 -1.50
CA PRO A 172 -8.19 8.88 -0.24
C PRO A 172 -8.36 7.93 0.97
N VAL A 173 -7.70 6.78 0.89
CA VAL A 173 -7.65 5.76 1.95
C VAL A 173 -6.19 5.45 2.29
N LEU A 174 -5.97 5.13 3.56
CA LEU A 174 -4.71 4.58 4.05
C LEU A 174 -4.77 3.06 3.93
N LYS A 175 -3.64 2.40 3.63
CA LYS A 175 -3.60 0.93 3.62
C LYS A 175 -3.45 0.44 5.06
N PRO A 176 -4.47 -0.20 5.68
CA PRO A 176 -4.42 -0.60 7.07
C PRO A 176 -3.62 -1.89 7.20
N ASP A 177 -2.30 -1.83 6.98
CA ASP A 177 -1.41 -2.99 7.07
C ASP A 177 -0.87 -3.22 8.48
N ARG A 178 -0.09 -4.29 8.65
CA ARG A 178 0.44 -4.67 9.97
C ARG A 178 1.45 -3.66 10.51
N VAL A 179 2.11 -2.89 9.65
CA VAL A 179 3.05 -1.84 10.06
C VAL A 179 2.26 -0.66 10.62
N ILE A 180 1.27 -0.16 9.87
CA ILE A 180 0.40 0.93 10.34
C ILE A 180 -0.30 0.54 11.63
N GLU A 181 -0.92 -0.64 11.66
CA GLU A 181 -1.60 -1.16 12.85
C GLU A 181 -0.69 -1.15 14.09
N ARG A 182 0.52 -1.71 13.96
CA ARG A 182 1.48 -1.77 15.06
C ARG A 182 1.87 -0.37 15.53
N ILE A 183 2.21 0.53 14.63
CA ILE A 183 2.64 1.89 14.99
C ILE A 183 1.49 2.62 15.69
N PHE A 184 0.27 2.56 15.15
CA PHE A 184 -0.87 3.29 15.69
C PHE A 184 -1.33 2.73 17.05
N LYS A 185 -1.29 1.40 17.24
CA LYS A 185 -1.51 0.78 18.55
C LYS A 185 -0.43 1.19 19.57
N ARG A 186 0.85 1.21 19.19
CA ARG A 186 1.96 1.64 20.07
C ARG A 186 1.88 3.11 20.48
N LEU A 187 1.37 3.97 19.61
CA LEU A 187 1.10 5.38 19.90
C LEU A 187 -0.23 5.62 20.65
N ALA A 188 -0.96 4.54 20.98
CA ALA A 188 -2.30 4.58 21.57
C ALA A 188 -3.28 5.49 20.79
N LEU A 189 -3.24 5.38 19.46
CA LEU A 189 -4.19 6.03 18.54
C LEU A 189 -5.38 5.11 18.25
N VAL A 190 -5.17 3.79 18.32
CA VAL A 190 -6.17 2.76 18.10
C VAL A 190 -6.12 1.75 19.25
N GLN A 191 -7.29 1.28 19.68
CA GLN A 191 -7.41 0.29 20.76
C GLN A 191 -6.82 -1.07 20.33
N ASN A 192 -6.24 -1.80 21.28
CA ASN A 192 -5.50 -3.03 20.99
C ASN A 192 -6.39 -4.21 20.59
N ASP A 193 -7.61 -4.25 21.10
CA ASP A 193 -8.63 -5.29 20.94
C ASP A 193 -9.45 -5.16 19.65
N LEU A 194 -9.38 -4.01 18.96
CA LEU A 194 -10.03 -3.84 17.66
C LEU A 194 -9.43 -4.81 16.63
N THR A 195 -10.33 -5.45 15.89
CA THR A 195 -10.04 -6.39 14.79
C THR A 195 -11.01 -6.17 13.62
N GLY A 196 -10.72 -6.76 12.46
CA GLY A 196 -11.59 -6.71 11.27
C GLY A 196 -11.91 -5.30 10.80
N ASP A 197 -13.14 -5.09 10.34
CA ASP A 197 -13.60 -3.80 9.79
C ASP A 197 -13.53 -2.63 10.78
N PRO A 198 -13.93 -2.79 12.07
CA PRO A 198 -13.73 -1.73 13.08
C PRO A 198 -12.28 -1.27 13.20
N LEU A 199 -11.33 -2.21 13.15
CA LEU A 199 -9.90 -1.87 13.17
C LEU A 199 -9.48 -1.11 11.90
N TYR A 200 -9.86 -1.61 10.72
CA TYR A 200 -9.46 -1.00 9.45
C TYR A 200 -9.97 0.43 9.33
N VAL A 201 -11.23 0.66 9.68
CA VAL A 201 -11.83 1.99 9.73
C VAL A 201 -11.07 2.88 10.71
N ALA A 202 -10.81 2.42 11.93
CA ALA A 202 -10.07 3.22 12.91
C ALA A 202 -8.69 3.64 12.39
N LEU A 203 -7.94 2.73 11.77
CA LEU A 203 -6.63 3.04 11.18
C LEU A 203 -6.72 4.08 10.06
N ILE A 204 -7.72 3.98 9.18
CA ILE A 204 -7.92 4.94 8.09
C ILE A 204 -8.29 6.33 8.64
N GLN A 205 -9.16 6.39 9.64
CA GLN A 205 -9.55 7.65 10.27
C GLN A 205 -8.38 8.32 11.00
N GLU A 206 -7.52 7.56 11.68
CA GLU A 206 -6.28 8.09 12.25
C GLU A 206 -5.32 8.60 11.16
N GLY A 207 -5.22 7.89 10.03
CA GLY A 207 -4.47 8.35 8.85
C GLY A 207 -4.97 9.69 8.31
N ARG A 208 -6.29 9.88 8.25
CA ARG A 208 -6.91 11.16 7.84
C ARG A 208 -6.60 12.31 8.78
N LYS A 209 -6.55 12.06 10.09
CA LYS A 209 -6.15 13.09 11.07
C LYS A 209 -4.69 13.50 10.89
N PHE A 210 -3.79 12.58 10.56
CA PHE A 210 -2.41 12.91 10.18
C PHE A 210 -2.35 13.74 8.90
N ALA A 211 -3.08 13.33 7.86
CA ALA A 211 -3.14 14.06 6.60
C ALA A 211 -3.64 15.50 6.82
N GLN A 212 -4.73 15.66 7.58
CA GLN A 212 -5.28 16.97 7.93
C GLN A 212 -4.28 17.83 8.72
N ALA A 213 -3.63 17.26 9.75
CA ALA A 213 -2.72 18.01 10.61
C ALA A 213 -1.40 18.42 9.92
N THR A 214 -0.99 17.69 8.89
CA THR A 214 0.26 17.91 8.15
C THR A 214 0.06 18.63 6.83
N ALA A 215 -1.18 18.70 6.32
CA ALA A 215 -1.52 19.11 4.96
C ALA A 215 -0.86 18.23 3.87
N TYR A 216 -0.38 17.04 4.22
CA TYR A 216 0.08 16.06 3.25
C TYR A 216 -1.07 15.13 2.82
N PRO A 217 -1.06 14.64 1.57
CA PRO A 217 -1.98 13.58 1.15
C PRO A 217 -1.83 12.34 2.01
N ILE A 218 -2.94 11.63 2.23
CA ILE A 218 -2.95 10.42 3.07
C ILE A 218 -1.99 9.34 2.55
N ARG A 219 -1.74 9.32 1.24
CA ARG A 219 -0.78 8.40 0.62
C ARG A 219 0.67 8.70 1.02
N TYR A 220 1.05 9.97 1.13
CA TYR A 220 2.36 10.36 1.64
C TYR A 220 2.51 9.98 3.11
N VAL A 221 1.46 10.20 3.91
CA VAL A 221 1.43 9.79 5.31
C VAL A 221 1.64 8.27 5.43
N ASP A 222 0.90 7.48 4.65
CA ASP A 222 1.00 6.02 4.62
C ASP A 222 2.41 5.54 4.31
N ILE A 223 3.03 6.01 3.21
CA ILE A 223 4.34 5.50 2.79
C ILE A 223 5.44 5.85 3.79
N VAL A 224 5.36 7.01 4.45
CA VAL A 224 6.31 7.40 5.51
C VAL A 224 6.22 6.43 6.68
N PHE A 225 5.02 6.15 7.20
CA PHE A 225 4.84 5.20 8.29
C PHE A 225 5.22 3.76 7.90
N VAL A 226 4.84 3.31 6.71
CA VAL A 226 5.20 1.97 6.21
C VAL A 226 6.72 1.83 6.12
N SER A 227 7.40 2.80 5.49
CA SER A 227 8.87 2.81 5.37
C SER A 227 9.56 2.83 6.73
N TYR A 228 8.99 3.57 7.68
CA TYR A 228 9.52 3.68 9.05
C TYR A 228 9.50 2.37 9.84
N GLY A 229 8.48 1.54 9.64
CA GLY A 229 8.23 0.34 10.45
C GLY A 229 8.47 -0.99 9.73
N GLN A 230 8.64 -1.01 8.41
CA GLN A 230 8.99 -2.23 7.70
C GLN A 230 10.42 -2.68 7.98
N VAL A 231 10.72 -3.97 7.78
CA VAL A 231 12.03 -4.56 8.15
C VAL A 231 13.18 -3.83 7.45
N GLN A 232 13.02 -3.53 6.16
CA GLN A 232 13.96 -2.79 5.32
C GLN A 232 13.17 -1.88 4.38
N ALA A 233 13.64 -0.65 4.17
CA ALA A 233 13.12 0.31 3.21
C ALA A 233 14.31 0.95 2.47
N ARG A 234 14.92 0.20 1.57
CA ARG A 234 16.22 0.56 0.94
C ARG A 234 16.10 1.76 0.03
N GLU A 235 14.92 1.93 -0.56
CA GLU A 235 14.53 3.03 -1.42
C GLU A 235 14.67 4.39 -0.71
N VAL A 236 14.45 4.40 0.62
CA VAL A 236 14.64 5.58 1.48
C VAL A 236 15.86 5.46 2.40
N GLY A 237 16.79 4.54 2.10
CA GLY A 237 18.06 4.39 2.81
C GLY A 237 17.98 3.68 4.17
N LEU A 238 16.84 3.04 4.51
CA LEU A 238 16.71 2.29 5.76
C LEU A 238 17.09 0.82 5.57
N GLU A 239 18.32 0.47 5.92
CA GLU A 239 18.77 -0.94 6.01
C GLU A 239 18.09 -1.73 7.14
N ARG A 240 17.49 -1.02 8.09
CA ARG A 240 16.70 -1.57 9.19
C ARG A 240 15.64 -0.57 9.60
N GLY A 241 14.37 -0.99 9.66
CA GLY A 241 13.28 -0.15 10.14
C GLY A 241 13.47 0.29 11.60
N ILE A 242 12.77 1.35 11.98
CA ILE A 242 12.84 1.94 13.32
C ILE A 242 11.79 1.31 14.24
N CYS A 243 10.52 1.30 13.84
CA CYS A 243 9.42 0.75 14.64
C CYS A 243 9.11 -0.73 14.28
N LEU A 244 10.13 -1.58 14.39
CA LEU A 244 10.04 -3.01 14.10
C LEU A 244 9.17 -3.75 15.12
N GLU A 245 8.64 -4.91 14.72
CA GLU A 245 7.90 -5.81 15.60
C GLU A 245 8.75 -6.26 16.78
N THR A 246 9.97 -6.72 16.50
CA THR A 246 10.96 -7.12 17.50
C THR A 246 12.12 -6.12 17.56
N ASN A 247 12.59 -5.83 18.77
CA ASN A 247 13.73 -4.94 19.06
C ASN A 247 13.64 -3.55 18.36
N PRO A 248 12.53 -2.80 18.47
CA PRO A 248 12.41 -1.49 17.85
C PRO A 248 13.47 -0.51 18.38
N SER A 249 13.95 0.40 17.53
CA SER A 249 14.92 1.44 17.90
C SER A 249 14.25 2.64 18.56
N CYS A 250 13.50 2.40 19.65
CA CYS A 250 12.68 3.42 20.31
C CYS A 250 13.49 4.64 20.81
N SER A 251 14.74 4.45 21.25
CA SER A 251 15.63 5.54 21.67
C SER A 251 15.99 6.53 20.54
N ARG A 252 15.82 6.12 19.28
CA ARG A 252 16.04 6.96 18.09
C ARG A 252 14.74 7.45 17.47
N CYS A 253 13.59 7.04 18.00
CA CYS A 253 12.29 7.35 17.41
C CYS A 253 11.88 8.79 17.74
N GLY A 254 11.70 9.65 16.71
CA GLY A 254 11.26 11.03 16.89
C GLY A 254 9.85 11.18 17.48
N ALA A 255 9.06 10.11 17.51
CA ALA A 255 7.76 10.06 18.20
C ALA A 255 7.81 9.39 19.59
N ALA A 256 9.00 9.06 20.12
CA ALA A 256 9.15 8.34 21.38
C ALA A 256 8.40 8.98 22.56
N LYS A 257 8.43 10.32 22.68
CA LYS A 257 7.71 11.06 23.73
C LYS A 257 6.18 10.96 23.66
N TYR A 258 5.63 10.50 22.54
CA TYR A 258 4.20 10.32 22.32
C TYR A 258 3.78 8.83 22.32
N CYS A 259 4.73 7.93 22.59
CA CYS A 259 4.56 6.49 22.41
C CYS A 259 4.33 5.77 23.74
N ASP A 260 3.11 5.30 23.97
CA ASP A 260 2.73 4.53 25.15
C ASP A 260 3.55 3.24 25.30
N TYR A 261 3.89 2.60 24.17
CA TYR A 261 4.73 1.40 24.17
C TYR A 261 6.13 1.69 24.75
N TYR A 262 6.74 2.80 24.35
CA TYR A 262 8.06 3.19 24.86
C TYR A 262 8.01 3.65 26.31
N ALA A 263 6.98 4.42 26.69
CA ALA A 263 6.78 4.90 28.06
C ALA A 263 6.65 3.75 29.09
N ARG A 264 6.18 2.57 28.64
CA ARG A 264 6.06 1.36 29.48
C ARG A 264 7.35 0.54 29.58
N GLY A 265 8.45 0.98 28.98
CA GLY A 265 9.73 0.25 28.98
C GLY A 265 9.70 -1.05 28.15
N LEU A 266 8.74 -1.19 27.24
CA LEU A 266 8.65 -2.32 26.32
C LEU A 266 9.56 -1.98 25.12
N THR A 267 10.79 -2.47 25.09
CA THR A 267 11.73 -2.28 23.96
C THR A 267 12.51 -3.53 23.67
#